data_AF-A0A6N2SR13-F1
#
_entry.id   AF-A0A6N2SR13-F1
#
_cell.length_a   1.000
_cell.length_b   1.000
_cell.length_c   1.000
_cell.angle_alpha   90.00
_cell.angle_beta   90.00
_cell.angle_gamma   90.00
#
_symmetry.space_group_name_H-M   'P 1'
#
loop_
_entity.id
_entity.type
_entity.pdbx_description
1 polymer ?
#
loop_
_entity_poly.entity_id
_entity_poly.type
_entity_poly.pdbx_seq_one_letter_code
_entity_poly.pdbx_strand_id
1 'polypeptide(L)' 'MDDLKQVVETYLRENGIKKEFFAKYIGCDSTKCIRWFKGERKFNAEQIKKVHEFLSGKHIKTVDEIVRGE' A
#
# COMPACT_ATOMS: atom_id res chain seq x y z
N MET A 1 9.45 8.73 -8.43
CA MET A 1 9.05 7.37 -8.01
C MET A 1 8.40 7.47 -6.64
N ASP A 2 7.21 8.08 -6.60
CA ASP A 2 6.32 8.15 -5.42
C ASP A 2 5.02 7.36 -5.66
N ASP A 3 4.98 6.64 -6.79
CA ASP A 3 3.83 5.93 -7.35
C ASP A 3 3.31 4.85 -6.39
N LEU A 4 4.20 4.16 -5.67
CA LEU A 4 3.79 3.09 -4.77
C LEU A 4 2.88 3.56 -3.64
N LYS A 5 3.10 4.77 -3.09
CA LYS A 5 2.25 5.31 -2.02
C LYS A 5 0.88 5.69 -2.55
N GLN A 6 0.83 6.37 -3.70
CA GLN A 6 -0.42 6.72 -4.34
C GLN A 6 -1.21 5.46 -4.71
N VAL A 7 -0.54 4.46 -5.32
CA VAL A 7 -1.15 3.18 -5.65
C VAL A 7 -1.70 2.49 -4.41
N VAL A 8 -0.94 2.42 -3.31
CA VAL A 8 -1.43 1.86 -2.05
C VAL A 8 -2.63 2.67 -1.55
N GLU A 9 -2.58 4.01 -1.55
CA GLU A 9 -3.67 4.83 -1.03
C GLU A 9 -4.96 4.64 -1.82
N THR A 10 -4.86 4.65 -3.15
CA THR A 10 -5.99 4.40 -4.05
C THR A 10 -6.49 2.98 -3.90
N TYR A 11 -5.59 1.99 -3.80
CA TYR A 11 -5.95 0.60 -3.58
C TYR A 11 -6.72 0.38 -2.29
N LEU A 12 -6.27 0.99 -1.19
CA LEU A 12 -6.97 0.93 0.09
C LEU A 12 -8.35 1.59 0.00
N ARG A 13 -8.44 2.73 -0.70
CA ARG A 13 -9.71 3.46 -0.89
C ARG A 13 -10.70 2.65 -1.74
N GLU A 14 -10.27 2.16 -2.90
CA GLU A 14 -11.11 1.41 -3.85
C GLU A 14 -11.56 0.06 -3.28
N ASN A 15 -10.70 -0.61 -2.52
CA ASN A 15 -11.04 -1.88 -1.88
C ASN A 15 -11.71 -1.71 -0.50
N GLY A 16 -11.90 -0.48 -0.01
CA GLY A 16 -12.47 -0.21 1.32
C GLY A 16 -11.61 -0.74 2.48
N ILE A 17 -10.32 -0.91 2.27
CA ILE A 17 -9.38 -1.47 3.24
C ILE A 17 -8.88 -0.36 4.17
N LYS A 18 -8.98 -0.60 5.47
CA LYS A 18 -8.43 0.33 6.46
C LYS A 18 -6.90 0.32 6.46
N LYS A 19 -6.30 1.50 6.60
CA LYS A 19 -4.85 1.69 6.73
C LYS A 19 -4.24 0.87 7.88
N GLU A 20 -4.99 0.66 8.96
CA GLU A 20 -4.58 -0.23 10.07
C GLU A 20 -4.44 -1.69 9.64
N PHE A 21 -5.35 -2.18 8.79
CA PHE A 21 -5.31 -3.56 8.31
C PHE A 21 -4.11 -3.78 7.41
N PHE A 22 -3.86 -2.82 6.52
CA PHE A 22 -2.64 -2.77 5.71
C PHE A 22 -1.40 -2.76 6.60
N ALA A 23 -1.28 -1.80 7.53
CA ALA A 23 -0.15 -1.69 8.46
C ALA A 23 0.10 -3.01 9.21
N LYS A 24 -0.96 -3.67 9.70
CA LYS A 24 -0.88 -4.97 10.37
C LYS A 24 -0.42 -6.08 9.44
N TYR A 25 -0.88 -6.11 8.18
CA TYR A 25 -0.47 -7.10 7.17
C TYR A 25 1.02 -7.01 6.82
N ILE A 26 1.52 -5.80 6.60
CA ILE A 26 2.96 -5.60 6.30
C ILE A 26 3.83 -5.78 7.54
N GLY A 27 3.25 -5.82 8.75
CA GLY A 27 3.99 -5.75 10.00
C GLY A 27 4.67 -4.39 10.19
N CYS A 28 4.01 -3.32 9.76
CA CYS A 28 4.51 -1.96 9.86
C CYS A 28 3.77 -1.20 10.97
N ASP A 29 4.49 -0.67 11.96
CA ASP A 29 3.93 0.25 12.94
C ASP A 29 3.20 1.41 12.26
N SER A 30 2.05 1.81 12.82
CA SER A 30 1.26 2.96 12.34
C SER A 30 2.12 4.21 12.14
N THR A 31 3.06 4.47 13.04
CA THR A 31 4.02 5.59 12.94
C THR A 31 4.96 5.48 11.73
N LYS A 32 5.47 4.27 11.44
CA LYS A 32 6.33 4.03 10.27
C LYS A 32 5.53 4.13 8.98
N CYS A 33 4.30 3.64 8.99
CA CYS A 33 3.37 3.73 7.86
C CYS A 33 3.04 5.20 7.53
N ILE A 34 2.71 6.01 8.54
CA ILE A 34 2.45 7.45 8.35
C ILE A 34 3.67 8.18 7.80
N ARG A 35 4.87 7.93 8.33
CA ARG A 35 6.11 8.53 7.80
C ARG A 35 6.42 8.08 6.38
N TRP A 36 6.05 6.85 6.03
CA TRP A 36 6.15 6.36 4.66
C TRP A 36 5.20 7.11 3.74
N PHE A 37 3.92 7.21 4.09
CA PHE A 37 2.94 8.02 3.35
C PHE A 37 3.37 9.48 3.19
N LYS A 38 3.98 10.07 4.23
CA LYS A 38 4.53 11.44 4.17
C LYS A 38 5.82 11.57 3.35
N GLY A 39 6.48 10.48 2.98
CA GLY A 39 7.78 10.49 2.29
C GLY A 39 8.98 10.81 3.15
N GLU A 40 8.80 10.87 4.47
CA GLU A 40 9.88 11.04 5.44
C GLU A 40 10.69 9.74 5.63
N ARG A 41 10.14 8.58 5.27
CA ARG A 41 10.84 7.29 5.41
C ARG A 41 10.46 6.33 4.30
N LYS A 42 11.40 5.51 3.84
CA LYS A 42 11.11 4.37 2.92
C LYS A 42 10.91 3.09 3.73
N PHE A 43 10.03 2.22 3.25
CA PHE A 43 9.93 0.85 3.76
C PHE A 43 11.18 0.06 3.38
N ASN A 44 11.54 -0.91 4.22
CA ASN A 44 12.62 -1.85 3.92
C ASN A 44 12.18 -2.81 2.80
N ALA A 45 13.15 -3.47 2.15
CA ALA A 45 12.89 -4.39 1.04
C ALA A 45 11.85 -5.48 1.40
N GLU A 46 11.88 -6.00 2.62
CA GLU A 46 10.90 -7.00 3.09
C GLU A 46 9.48 -6.44 3.20
N GLN A 47 9.34 -5.21 3.69
CA GLN A 47 8.06 -4.51 3.77
C GLN A 47 7.56 -4.13 2.38
N ILE A 48 8.42 -3.64 1.48
CA ILE A 48 8.07 -3.38 0.08
C ILE A 48 7.60 -4.68 -0.58
N LYS A 49 8.26 -5.82 -0.34
CA LYS A 49 7.80 -7.13 -0.84
C LYS A 49 6.39 -7.45 -0.38
N LYS A 50 6.10 -7.31 0.92
CA LYS A 50 4.75 -7.52 1.46
C LYS A 50 3.73 -6.51 0.92
N VAL A 51 4.11 -5.26 0.67
CA VAL A 51 3.26 -4.28 -0.02
C VAL A 51 2.94 -4.76 -1.42
N HIS A 52 3.95 -5.16 -2.19
CA HIS A 52 3.74 -5.72 -3.53
C HIS A 52 2.89 -6.97 -3.49
N GLU A 53 3.08 -7.87 -2.51
CA GLU A 53 2.28 -9.07 -2.35
C GLU A 53 0.83 -8.73 -1.98
N PHE A 54 0.62 -7.72 -1.14
CA PHE A 54 -0.70 -7.21 -0.77
C PHE A 54 -1.43 -6.57 -1.96
N LEU A 55 -0.70 -5.83 -2.78
CA LEU A 55 -1.19 -5.15 -3.98
C LEU A 55 -1.39 -6.11 -5.17
N SER A 56 -0.56 -7.15 -5.23
CA SER A 56 -0.64 -8.25 -6.19
C SER A 56 -1.67 -9.30 -5.76
N GLY A 57 -2.10 -9.29 -4.50
CA GLY A 57 -3.18 -10.10 -4.00
C GLY A 57 -4.46 -9.78 -4.76
N LYS A 58 -5.21 -10.81 -5.13
CA LYS A 58 -6.52 -10.68 -5.78
C LYS A 58 -7.54 -10.14 -4.77
N HIS A 59 -7.51 -8.83 -4.51
CA HIS A 59 -8.63 -8.15 -3.87
C HIS A 59 -9.67 -7.75 -4.92
N ILE A 60 -10.74 -7.06 -4.49
CA ILE A 60 -11.92 -6.71 -5.30
C ILE A 60 -11.52 -5.95 -6.57
N LYS A 61 -10.50 -5.10 -6.51
CA LYS A 61 -9.84 -4.48 -7.67
C LYS A 61 -8.33 -4.67 -7.57
N THR A 62 -7.72 -5.13 -8.67
CA THR A 62 -6.26 -5.30 -8.73
C THR A 62 -5.53 -3.96 -8.89
N VAL A 63 -4.27 -3.87 -8.46
CA VAL A 63 -3.47 -2.67 -8.70
C VAL A 63 -3.37 -2.30 -10.18
N ASP A 64 -3.34 -3.29 -11.08
CA ASP A 64 -3.34 -3.05 -12.52
C ASP A 64 -4.60 -2.32 -12.96
N GLU A 65 -5.79 -2.73 -12.49
CA GLU A 65 -7.05 -2.04 -12.78
C GLU A 65 -7.12 -0.64 -12.17
N ILE A 66 -6.52 -0.41 -11.01
CA ILE A 66 -6.51 0.89 -10.34
C ILE A 66 -5.55 1.86 -11.03
N VAL A 67 -4.38 1.38 -11.47
CA VAL A 67 -3.39 2.19 -12.20
C VAL A 67 -3.85 2.46 -13.64
N ARG A 68 -4.60 1.54 -14.24
CA ARG A 68 -5.12 1.67 -15.62
C ARG A 68 -6.51 2.30 -15.70
N GLY A 69 -7.07 2.75 -14.59
CA GLY A 69 -8.37 3.42 -14.54
C GLY A 69 -8.31 4.82 -15.14
N GLU A 70 -8.56 4.88 -16.45
CA GLU A 70 -8.94 5.99 -17.37
C GLU A 70 -8.23 7.35 -17.28
#